data_AF-A0A3D8GKS2-F1
#
_entry.id   AF-A0A3D8GKS2-F1
#
_cell.length_a   1.000
_cell.length_b   1.000
_cell.length_c   1.000
_cell.angle_alpha   90.00
_cell.angle_beta   90.00
_cell.angle_gamma   90.00
#
_symmetry.space_group_name_H-M   'P 1'
#
loop_
_entity.id
_entity.type
_entity.pdbx_description
1 polymer ?
#
loop_
_entity_poly.entity_id
_entity_poly.type
_entity_poly.pdbx_seq_one_letter_code
_entity_poly.pdbx_strand_id
1 'polypeptide(L)' 'MFGLGKKRSKFGRFLDSNGIIQEELSKASGVNRNTISRAAKDTGDPSVKNAAKIIRALKKAGYNVDYEDFWST' A
#
# COMPACT_ATOMS: atom_id res chain seq x y z
N MET A 1 17.25 14.55 -1.01
CA MET A 1 17.33 14.84 -2.46
C MET A 1 15.92 14.93 -3.03
N PHE A 2 15.55 16.09 -3.57
CA PHE A 2 14.31 16.34 -4.31
C PHE A 2 14.59 16.18 -5.81
N GLY A 3 13.81 15.37 -6.52
CA GLY A 3 13.89 15.24 -7.98
C GLY A 3 12.86 14.24 -8.54
N LEU A 4 11.82 14.75 -9.21
CA LEU A 4 10.85 14.05 -10.09
C LEU A 4 9.94 12.94 -9.48
N GLY A 5 9.99 12.70 -8.17
CA GLY A 5 9.25 11.61 -7.52
C GLY A 5 7.73 11.76 -7.63
N LYS A 6 7.06 10.81 -8.29
CA LYS A 6 5.59 10.67 -8.31
C LYS A 6 5.03 10.89 -6.90
N LYS A 7 3.91 11.62 -6.77
CA LYS A 7 3.19 11.73 -5.49
C LYS A 7 3.01 10.33 -4.89
N ARG A 8 3.43 10.16 -3.64
CA ARG A 8 3.29 8.91 -2.87
C ARG A 8 2.37 9.19 -1.69
N SER A 9 1.45 8.29 -1.41
CA SER A 9 0.68 8.29 -0.16
C SER A 9 1.54 7.80 1.01
N LYS A 10 1.01 7.85 2.24
CA LYS A 10 1.62 7.19 3.41
C LYS A 10 1.92 5.71 3.11
N PHE A 11 0.93 5.00 2.58
CA PHE A 11 1.08 3.62 2.10
C PHE A 11 2.18 3.47 1.04
N GLY A 12 2.19 4.35 0.04
CA GLY A 12 3.19 4.29 -1.03
C GLY A 12 4.62 4.45 -0.51
N ARG A 13 4.85 5.37 0.42
CA ARG A 13 6.15 5.57 1.07
C ARG A 13 6.56 4.36 1.93
N PHE A 14 5.60 3.75 2.63
CA PHE A 14 5.84 2.54 3.40
C PHE A 14 6.32 1.39 2.50
N LEU A 15 5.68 1.18 1.35
CA LEU A 15 6.12 0.14 0.40
C LEU A 15 7.55 0.38 -0.08
N ASP A 16 7.87 1.62 -0.46
CA ASP A 16 9.20 1.95 -0.98
C ASP A 16 10.28 1.77 0.10
N SER A 17 10.00 2.20 1.33
CA SER A 17 10.94 2.12 2.45
C SER A 17 11.25 0.68 2.89
N ASN A 18 10.30 -0.24 2.67
CA ASN A 18 10.44 -1.65 3.03
C ASN A 18 10.77 -2.53 1.81
N GLY A 19 11.02 -1.95 0.62
CA GLY A 19 11.32 -2.71 -0.59
C GLY A 19 10.17 -3.61 -1.07
N ILE A 20 8.91 -3.29 -0.72
CA ILE A 20 7.75 -4.12 -1.02
C ILE A 20 7.30 -3.86 -2.46
N ILE A 21 7.41 -4.91 -3.29
CA ILE A 21 7.00 -4.85 -4.69
C ILE A 21 5.47 -4.95 -4.78
N GLN A 22 4.83 -3.99 -5.44
CA GLN A 22 3.36 -3.93 -5.59
C GLN A 22 2.79 -5.18 -6.28
N GLU A 23 3.56 -5.81 -7.17
CA GLU A 23 3.19 -7.07 -7.84
C GLU A 23 3.10 -8.24 -6.86
N GLU A 24 4.09 -8.38 -5.97
CA GLU A 24 4.09 -9.44 -4.97
C GLU A 24 3.01 -9.20 -3.91
N LEU A 25 2.79 -7.95 -3.52
CA LEU A 25 1.68 -7.59 -2.64
C LEU A 25 0.31 -7.87 -3.29
N SER A 26 0.18 -7.67 -4.60
CA SER A 26 -1.02 -8.01 -5.37
C SER A 26 -1.32 -9.51 -5.28
N LYS A 27 -0.31 -10.36 -5.53
CA LYS A 27 -0.43 -11.82 -5.42
C LYS A 27 -0.77 -12.26 -3.99
N ALA A 28 -0.08 -11.72 -3.00
CA ALA A 28 -0.26 -12.10 -1.60
C ALA A 28 -1.61 -11.65 -1.01
N SER A 29 -2.11 -10.48 -1.41
CA SER A 29 -3.38 -9.94 -0.91
C SER A 29 -4.61 -10.33 -1.75
N GLY A 30 -4.39 -10.77 -3.00
CA GLY A 30 -5.47 -10.97 -3.98
C GLY A 30 -6.18 -9.67 -4.37
N VAL A 31 -5.52 -8.52 -4.18
CA VAL A 31 -6.01 -7.20 -4.60
C VAL A 31 -5.33 -6.84 -5.92
N ASN A 32 -6.10 -6.35 -6.88
CA ASN A 32 -5.57 -5.97 -8.19
C ASN A 32 -4.40 -4.96 -8.04
N ARG A 33 -3.28 -5.24 -8.71
CA ARG A 33 -2.09 -4.37 -8.79
C ARG A 33 -2.42 -2.90 -9.10
N ASN A 34 -3.38 -2.61 -9.98
CA ASN A 34 -3.79 -1.23 -10.28
C ASN A 34 -4.42 -0.53 -9.07
N THR A 35 -5.21 -1.26 -8.25
CA THR A 35 -5.76 -0.73 -6.99
C THR A 35 -4.65 -0.42 -6.00
N ILE A 36 -3.67 -1.32 -5.84
CA ILE A 36 -2.49 -1.08 -4.99
C ILE A 36 -1.71 0.14 -5.49
N SER A 37 -1.51 0.26 -6.81
CA SER A 37 -0.80 1.38 -7.41
C SER A 37 -1.49 2.73 -7.19
N ARG A 38 -2.83 2.78 -7.26
CA ARG A 38 -3.63 3.98 -6.96
C ARG A 38 -3.54 4.35 -5.48
N ALA A 39 -3.69 3.36 -4.60
CA ALA A 39 -3.55 3.54 -3.16
C ALA A 39 -2.16 4.06 -2.77
N ALA A 40 -1.11 3.67 -3.52
CA ALA A 40 0.27 4.10 -3.30
C ALA A 40 0.61 5.49 -3.88
N LYS A 41 -0.28 6.09 -4.68
CA LYS A 41 -0.06 7.38 -5.37
C LYS A 41 -0.91 8.52 -4.81
N ASP A 42 -1.68 8.27 -3.76
CA ASP A 42 -2.60 9.25 -3.18
C ASP A 42 -3.71 9.70 -4.16
N THR A 43 -4.04 8.83 -5.12
CA THR A 43 -5.06 9.09 -6.16
C THR A 43 -6.42 8.47 -5.81
N GLY A 44 -6.61 8.10 -4.55
CA GLY A 44 -7.83 7.47 -4.04
C GLY A 44 -7.54 6.27 -3.15
N ASP A 45 -8.20 6.26 -1.99
CA ASP A 45 -8.08 5.18 -1.02
C ASP A 45 -8.71 3.90 -1.56
N PRO A 46 -8.12 2.74 -1.26
CA PRO A 46 -8.76 1.48 -1.57
C PRO A 46 -10.05 1.36 -0.76
N SER A 47 -11.04 0.63 -1.30
CA SER A 47 -12.22 0.27 -0.50
C SER A 47 -11.80 -0.43 0.80
N VAL A 48 -12.59 -0.28 1.86
CA VAL A 48 -12.32 -0.91 3.18
C VAL A 48 -11.99 -2.40 3.05
N LYS A 49 -12.70 -3.12 2.16
CA LYS A 49 -12.45 -4.53 1.85
C LYS A 49 -11.05 -4.78 1.28
N ASN A 50 -10.61 -3.96 0.33
CA ASN A 50 -9.28 -4.09 -0.28
C ASN A 50 -8.17 -3.66 0.68
N ALA A 51 -8.39 -2.60 1.46
CA ALA A 51 -7.47 -2.17 2.50
C ALA A 51 -7.26 -3.28 3.54
N ALA A 52 -8.34 -3.91 4.03
CA ALA A 52 -8.26 -5.03 4.98
C ALA A 52 -7.46 -6.22 4.42
N LYS A 53 -7.61 -6.55 3.13
CA LYS A 53 -6.81 -7.61 2.48
C LYS A 53 -5.33 -7.25 2.42
N ILE A 54 -5.01 -6.00 2.05
CA ILE A 54 -3.63 -5.50 2.00
C ILE A 54 -3.00 -5.57 3.40
N ILE A 55 -3.66 -5.04 4.42
CA ILE A 55 -3.19 -5.08 5.81
C ILE A 55 -2.95 -6.52 6.27
N ARG A 56 -3.89 -7.44 6.02
CA ARG A 56 -3.71 -8.86 6.35
C ARG A 56 -2.49 -9.48 5.66
N ALA A 57 -2.26 -9.16 4.39
CA ALA A 57 -1.09 -9.66 3.66
C ALA A 57 0.22 -9.10 4.25
N LEU A 58 0.26 -7.81 4.59
CA LEU A 58 1.42 -7.19 5.24
C LEU A 58 1.69 -7.79 6.62
N LYS A 59 0.65 -7.99 7.46
CA LYS A 59 0.79 -8.67 8.76
C LYS A 59 1.33 -10.10 8.61
N LYS A 60 0.86 -10.85 7.61
CA LYS A 60 1.39 -12.20 7.31
C LYS A 60 2.85 -12.17 6.86
N ALA A 61 3.30 -11.09 6.23
CA ALA A 61 4.69 -10.88 5.85
C ALA A 61 5.56 -10.37 7.02
N GLY A 62 5.00 -10.21 8.23
CA GLY A 62 5.72 -9.81 9.43
C GLY A 62 5.67 -8.31 9.74
N TYR A 63 4.94 -7.51 8.96
CA TYR A 63 4.81 -6.08 9.21
C TYR A 63 3.71 -5.78 10.24
N ASN A 64 4.04 -5.04 11.29
CA ASN A 64 3.06 -4.57 12.26
C ASN A 64 2.46 -3.24 11.82
N VAL A 65 1.41 -3.29 10.99
CA VAL A 65 0.73 -2.12 10.41
C VAL A 65 -0.78 -2.28 10.44
N ASP A 66 -1.49 -1.17 10.57
CA ASP A 66 -2.94 -1.07 10.60
C ASP A 66 -3.48 -0.08 9.55
N TYR A 67 -4.81 -0.05 9.37
CA TYR A 67 -5.46 0.80 8.37
C TYR A 67 -5.14 2.28 8.57
N GLU A 68 -5.18 2.75 9.83
CA GLU A 68 -4.98 4.16 10.19
C GLU A 68 -3.54 4.66 9.94
N ASP A 69 -2.56 3.75 9.85
CA ASP A 69 -1.18 4.11 9.47
C ASP A 69 -1.11 4.66 8.05
N PHE A 70 -2.10 4.32 7.21
CA PHE A 70 -2.09 4.60 5.79
C PHE A 70 -3.23 5.49 5.31
N TRP A 71 -4.45 5.27 5.83
CA TRP A 71 -5.69 5.84 5.28
C TRP A 71 -6.58 6.52 6.34
N SER A 72 -6.01 6.91 7.49
CA SER A 72 -6.67 7.84 8.40
C SER A 72 -6.72 9.24 7.80
N THR A 73 -7.94 9.81 7.72
CA THR A 73 -8.17 11.22 7.36
C THR A 73 -7.70 12.14 8.47
#